data_AF-A0A7W3JIY6-F1
#
_entry.id   AF-A0A7W3JIY6-F1
#
_cell.length_a   1.000
_cell.length_b   1.000
_cell.length_c   1.000
_cell.angle_alpha   90.00
_cell.angle_beta   90.00
_cell.angle_gamma   90.00
#
_symmetry.space_group_name_H-M   'P 1'
#
loop_
_entity.id
_entity.type
_entity.pdbx_description
1 polymer ?
#
loop_
_entity_poly.entity_id
_entity_poly.type
_entity_poly.pdbx_seq_one_letter_code
_entity_poly.pdbx_strand_id
1 'polypeptide(L)'
;MSTMTSMAPPVPAWIYVLDLDVSSSESPNSLSIWKVIATDAASMSHYALDLAPQAALEEGGSIDRLLSTIRTRLAVLLPELRV
;
A
#
# COMPACT_ATOMS: atom_id res chain seq x y z
N MET A 1 10.71 -34.53 -28.90
CA MET A 1 10.89 -34.85 -27.48
C MET A 1 11.49 -33.61 -26.82
N SER A 2 10.63 -32.64 -26.48
CA SER A 2 11.07 -31.34 -25.95
C SER A 2 11.12 -31.44 -24.43
N THR A 3 12.26 -31.08 -23.86
CA THR A 3 12.53 -31.08 -22.43
C THR A 3 11.52 -30.18 -21.71
N MET A 4 10.65 -30.78 -20.91
CA MET A 4 9.90 -30.06 -19.88
C MET A 4 10.91 -29.57 -18.85
N THR A 5 11.33 -28.32 -18.97
CA THR A 5 12.00 -27.58 -17.89
C THR A 5 11.08 -27.68 -16.67
N SER A 6 11.51 -28.41 -15.65
CA SER A 6 10.86 -28.47 -14.35
C SER A 6 10.77 -27.05 -13.80
N MET A 7 9.59 -26.44 -13.93
CA MET A 7 9.33 -25.10 -13.40
C MET A 7 8.98 -25.29 -11.94
N ALA A 8 10.01 -25.40 -11.09
CA ALA A 8 9.81 -25.31 -9.65
C ALA A 8 9.02 -24.03 -9.34
N PRO A 9 8.03 -24.08 -8.42
CA PRO A 9 7.29 -22.88 -8.08
C PRO A 9 8.28 -21.78 -7.66
N PRO A 10 8.10 -20.53 -8.13
CA PRO A 10 9.02 -19.45 -7.81
C PRO A 10 9.16 -19.33 -6.30
N VAL A 11 10.40 -19.27 -5.81
CA VAL A 11 10.69 -19.09 -4.39
C VAL A 11 10.05 -17.76 -3.96
N PRO A 12 9.23 -17.74 -2.89
CA PRO A 12 8.57 -16.51 -2.45
C PRO A 12 9.60 -15.47 -2.03
N ALA A 13 9.33 -14.20 -2.35
CA ALA A 13 10.00 -13.07 -1.74
C ALA A 13 9.48 -12.90 -0.30
N TRP A 14 10.36 -12.53 0.63
CA TRP A 14 10.02 -12.42 2.04
C TRP A 14 10.07 -10.98 2.53
N ILE A 15 9.04 -10.58 3.27
CA ILE A 15 9.02 -9.32 4.02
C ILE A 15 9.09 -9.67 5.52
N TYR A 16 10.16 -9.21 6.18
CA TYR A 16 10.31 -9.31 7.63
C TYR A 16 9.86 -8.00 8.26
N VAL A 17 8.75 -8.06 8.99
CA VAL A 17 8.25 -6.93 9.77
C VAL A 17 8.84 -7.03 11.16
N LEU A 18 9.60 -6.02 11.55
CA LEU A 18 10.31 -5.94 12.82
C LEU A 18 9.58 -4.99 13.75
N ASP A 19 9.64 -5.28 15.05
CA ASP A 19 9.20 -4.37 16.10
C ASP A 19 10.22 -4.35 17.24
N LEU A 20 10.23 -3.28 18.02
CA LEU A 20 11.08 -3.17 19.20
C LEU A 20 10.46 -3.96 20.35
N ASP A 21 11.29 -4.71 21.08
CA ASP A 21 10.85 -5.27 22.35
C ASP A 21 10.79 -4.14 23.39
N VAL A 22 9.62 -3.50 23.49
CA VAL A 22 9.34 -2.42 24.44
C VAL A 22 9.25 -2.90 25.89
N SER A 23 9.20 -4.23 26.11
CA SER A 23 9.18 -4.83 27.44
C SER A 23 10.59 -5.09 27.99
N SER A 24 11.62 -5.01 27.14
CA SER A 24 13.01 -5.22 27.53
C SER A 24 13.53 -4.07 28.41
N SER A 25 14.26 -4.44 29.46
CA SER A 25 15.03 -3.52 30.30
C SER A 25 16.46 -3.31 29.79
N GLU A 26 16.84 -3.98 28.71
CA GLU A 26 18.15 -3.84 28.05
C GLU A 26 18.16 -2.63 27.11
N SER A 27 19.26 -1.87 27.12
CA SER A 27 19.46 -0.71 26.24
C SER A 27 20.71 -0.89 25.38
N PRO A 28 20.60 -0.81 24.05
CA PRO A 28 19.37 -0.53 23.29
C PRO A 28 18.39 -1.72 23.28
N ASN A 29 17.10 -1.43 23.12
CA ASN A 29 16.07 -2.47 22.97
C ASN A 29 16.38 -3.37 21.78
N SER A 30 16.16 -4.67 21.95
CA SER A 30 16.34 -5.65 20.87
C SER A 30 15.23 -5.54 19.81
N LEU A 31 15.59 -5.82 18.56
CA LEU A 31 14.62 -5.99 17.48
C LEU A 31 14.03 -7.39 17.53
N SER A 32 12.71 -7.47 17.49
CA SER A 32 11.94 -8.71 17.42
C SER A 32 11.29 -8.83 16.03
N ILE A 33 11.27 -10.03 15.46
CA ILE A 33 10.51 -10.29 14.24
C ILE A 33 9.04 -10.41 14.65
N TRP A 34 8.23 -9.43 14.28
CA TRP A 34 6.80 -9.44 14.55
C TRP A 34 6.04 -10.28 13.53
N LYS A 35 6.42 -10.20 12.25
CA LYS A 35 5.77 -10.96 11.18
C LYS A 35 6.73 -11.32 10.06
N VAL A 36 6.52 -12.49 9.47
CA VAL A 36 7.19 -12.93 8.25
C VAL A 36 6.12 -13.15 7.19
N ILE A 37 6.22 -12.44 6.07
CA ILE A 37 5.22 -12.47 4.99
C ILE A 37 5.89 -13.04 3.73
N ALA A 38 5.40 -14.19 3.27
CA ALA A 38 5.71 -14.70 1.94
C ALA A 38 4.87 -13.96 0.90
N THR A 39 5.48 -13.48 -0.17
CA THR A 39 4.77 -12.83 -1.27
C THR A 39 5.53 -12.97 -2.59
N ASP A 40 4.96 -12.42 -3.65
CA ASP A 40 5.57 -12.31 -4.97
C ASP A 40 5.31 -10.92 -5.56
N ALA A 41 6.13 -10.54 -6.55
CA ALA A 41 6.09 -9.20 -7.12
C ALA A 41 4.75 -8.89 -7.83
N ALA A 42 4.09 -9.90 -8.41
CA ALA A 42 2.83 -9.70 -9.11
C ALA A 42 1.69 -9.43 -8.12
N SER A 43 1.59 -10.25 -7.06
CA SER A 43 0.63 -10.06 -5.97
C SER A 43 0.80 -8.69 -5.32
N MET A 44 2.03 -8.30 -4.97
CA MET A 44 2.31 -6.99 -4.37
C MET A 44 1.93 -5.83 -5.29
N SER A 45 2.23 -5.93 -6.59
CA SER A 45 1.88 -4.90 -7.57
C SER A 45 0.37 -4.78 -7.73
N HIS A 46 -0.36 -5.89 -7.80
CA HIS A 46 -1.81 -5.90 -7.94
C HIS A 46 -2.50 -5.20 -6.75
N TYR A 47 -2.12 -5.55 -5.52
CA TYR A 47 -2.70 -4.92 -4.33
C TYR A 47 -2.40 -3.42 -4.26
N ALA A 48 -1.17 -3.01 -4.61
CA ALA A 48 -0.75 -1.61 -4.52
C ALA A 48 -1.32 -0.72 -5.63
N LEU A 49 -1.38 -1.23 -6.86
CA LEU A 49 -1.64 -0.42 -8.06
C LEU A 49 -3.06 -0.60 -8.62
N ASP A 50 -3.73 -1.70 -8.31
CA ASP A 50 -5.10 -1.95 -8.79
C ASP A 50 -6.09 -1.86 -7.63
N LEU A 51 -5.89 -2.68 -6.59
CA LEU A 51 -6.90 -2.89 -5.55
C LEU A 51 -7.02 -1.69 -4.61
N ALA A 52 -5.90 -1.14 -4.13
CA ALA A 52 -5.94 0.02 -3.25
C ALA A 52 -6.56 1.28 -3.91
N PRO A 53 -6.25 1.62 -5.18
CA PRO A 53 -6.94 2.70 -5.88
C PRO A 53 -8.44 2.45 -6.09
N GLN A 54 -8.83 1.22 -6.44
CA GLN A 54 -10.24 0.87 -6.60
C GLN A 54 -11.01 1.05 -5.28
N ALA A 55 -10.47 0.56 -4.17
CA ALA A 55 -11.08 0.74 -2.85
C ALA A 55 -11.26 2.23 -2.49
N ALA A 56 -10.29 3.07 -2.83
CA ALA A 56 -10.37 4.52 -2.60
C ALA A 56 -11.47 5.22 -3.42
N LEU A 57 -11.84 4.67 -4.58
CA LEU A 57 -12.98 5.16 -5.38
C LEU A 57 -14.31 4.67 -4.81
N GLU A 58 -14.39 3.41 -4.39
CA GLU A 58 -15.61 2.79 -3.84
C GLU A 58 -16.04 3.41 -2.50
N GLU A 59 -15.09 3.81 -1.66
CA GLU A 59 -15.39 4.48 -0.38
C GLU A 59 -15.97 5.91 -0.58
N GLY A 60 -16.12 6.37 -1.83
CA GLY A 60 -16.82 7.61 -2.19
C GLY A 60 -16.11 8.90 -1.76
N GLY A 61 -15.07 8.79 -0.94
CA GLY A 61 -14.37 9.94 -0.37
C GLY A 61 -13.50 10.72 -1.36
N SER A 62 -13.11 10.12 -2.49
CA SER A 62 -12.13 10.75 -3.39
C SER A 62 -12.75 11.73 -4.38
N ILE A 63 -13.86 11.38 -5.03
CA ILE A 63 -14.38 12.17 -6.16
C ILE A 63 -15.08 13.45 -5.70
N ASP A 64 -15.96 13.39 -4.71
CA ASP A 64 -16.67 14.56 -4.20
C ASP A 64 -15.74 15.54 -3.47
N ARG A 65 -14.76 15.00 -2.71
CA ARG A 65 -13.72 15.84 -2.11
C ARG A 65 -12.78 16.44 -3.16
N LEU A 66 -12.48 15.72 -4.24
CA LEU A 66 -11.68 16.25 -5.33
C LEU A 66 -12.40 17.41 -6.00
N LEU A 67 -13.69 17.26 -6.31
CA LEU A 67 -14.51 18.33 -6.88
C LEU A 67 -14.61 19.54 -5.95
N SER A 68 -14.85 19.32 -4.65
CA SER A 68 -14.88 20.44 -3.68
C SER A 68 -13.53 21.12 -3.56
N THR A 69 -12.43 20.36 -3.54
CA THR A 69 -11.06 20.88 -3.49
C THR A 69 -10.74 21.72 -4.73
N ILE A 70 -11.13 21.25 -5.91
CA ILE A 70 -10.96 22.00 -7.17
C ILE A 70 -11.76 23.30 -7.11
N ARG A 71 -13.03 23.26 -6.70
CA ARG A 71 -13.86 24.46 -6.55
C ARG A 71 -13.25 25.45 -5.57
N THR A 72 -12.79 25.01 -4.40
CA THR A 72 -12.14 25.87 -3.41
C THR A 72 -10.87 26.52 -3.96
N ARG A 73 -10.04 25.77 -4.68
CA ARG A 73 -8.81 26.31 -5.29
C ARG A 73 -9.11 27.32 -6.40
N LEU A 74 -10.08 27.02 -7.26
CA LEU A 74 -10.48 27.94 -8.33
C LEU A 74 -11.18 29.19 -7.80
N ALA A 75 -11.93 29.09 -6.70
CA ALA A 75 -12.59 30.22 -6.04
C ALA A 75 -11.62 31.31 -5.52
N VAL A 76 -10.31 31.04 -5.50
CA VAL A 76 -9.28 32.06 -5.25
C VAL A 76 -9.16 33.04 -6.43
N LEU A 77 -9.37 32.54 -7.66
CA LEU A 77 -9.22 33.29 -8.91
C LEU A 77 -10.56 33.66 -9.56
N LEU A 78 -11.62 32.88 -9.29
CA LEU A 78 -12.96 32.99 -9.86
C LEU A 78 -14.01 33.02 -8.73
N PRO A 79 -14.29 34.19 -8.13
CA PRO A 79 -15.11 34.32 -6.92
C PRO A 79 -16.55 33.79 -7.06
N GLU A 80 -17.10 33.79 -8.26
CA GLU A 80 -18.42 33.27 -8.61
C GLU A 80 -18.61 31.77 -8.31
N LEU A 81 -17.51 31.05 -8.05
CA LEU A 81 -17.52 29.64 -7.65
C LEU A 81 -17.67 29.45 -6.13
N ARG A 82 -17.73 30.53 -5.33
CA ARG A 82 -18.14 30.46 -3.91
C ARG A 82 -19.67 30.43 -3.83
N VAL A 83 -20.24 29.24 -3.95
CA VAL A 83 -21.66 28.98 -3.60
C VAL A 83 -21.70 27.93 -2.52
#